data_AF-A0A034V2L4-F1
#
_entry.id   AF-A0A034V2L4-F1
#
_cell.length_a   1.000
_cell.length_b   1.000
_cell.length_c   1.000
_cell.angle_alpha   90.00
_cell.angle_beta   90.00
_cell.angle_gamma   90.00
#
_symmetry.space_group_name_H-M   'P 1'
#
loop_
_entity.id
_entity.type
_entity.pdbx_description
1 polymer ?
#
loop_
_entity_poly.entity_id
_entity_poly.type
_entity_poly.pdbx_seq_one_letter_code
_entity_poly.pdbx_strand_id
1 'polypeptide(L)'
;LCFFNLSWVGPPSPLTGCYLLIVLGEPHSEEHKDNILQHLLKGFLSWDVGDCHVDLEEELNTITQHAPEGEEARHGERLIQYASENLVTEVLIHPQYNTLIQCMRNLLSSFTRHRHIIHAGYTFSGNGSWILQDGTFSVSDFSEAFQ
;
A
#
# COMPACT_ATOMS: atom_id res chain seq x y z
N LEU A 1 -7.06 -15.33 7.79
CA LEU A 1 -8.05 -14.29 8.15
C LEU A 1 -7.26 -12.98 8.12
N CYS A 2 -7.24 -12.15 7.09
CA CYS A 2 -8.15 -11.84 5.97
C CYS A 2 -7.85 -12.70 4.73
N PHE A 3 -8.71 -13.61 4.25
CA PHE A 3 -10.00 -13.36 3.58
C PHE A 3 -9.97 -12.10 2.72
N PHE A 4 -9.78 -12.31 1.41
CA PHE A 4 -10.53 -11.64 0.35
C PHE A 4 -12.00 -11.51 0.76
N ASN A 5 -12.32 -10.54 1.61
CA ASN A 5 -13.68 -10.16 1.95
C ASN A 5 -13.95 -8.78 1.38
N LEU A 6 -13.63 -8.62 0.09
CA LEU A 6 -14.36 -7.69 -0.74
C LEU A 6 -15.76 -8.27 -0.86
N SER A 7 -16.74 -7.52 -0.37
CA SER A 7 -18.15 -7.71 -0.66
C SER A 7 -18.35 -8.07 -2.13
N TRP A 8 -18.64 -9.36 -2.39
CA TRP A 8 -19.21 -9.89 -3.64
C TRP A 8 -18.62 -9.32 -4.94
N VAL A 9 -17.39 -9.70 -5.27
CA VAL A 9 -16.97 -9.85 -6.66
C VAL A 9 -16.40 -11.26 -6.78
N GLY A 10 -16.80 -12.01 -7.80
CA GLY A 10 -16.39 -13.42 -8.00
C GLY A 10 -14.86 -13.61 -8.02
N PRO A 11 -14.37 -14.86 -8.11
CA PRO A 11 -12.93 -15.11 -8.16
C PRO A 11 -12.32 -14.23 -9.27
N PRO A 12 -11.29 -13.41 -8.96
CA PRO A 12 -10.72 -12.51 -9.95
C PRO A 12 -10.26 -13.33 -11.15
N SER A 13 -10.71 -12.92 -12.34
CA SER A 13 -10.31 -13.44 -13.64
C SER A 13 -8.78 -13.54 -13.74
N PRO A 14 -8.20 -14.42 -14.59
CA PRO A 14 -6.77 -14.69 -14.59
C PRO A 14 -5.96 -13.38 -14.74
N LEU A 15 -5.16 -13.16 -13.70
CA LEU A 15 -4.57 -11.91 -13.24
C LEU A 15 -3.65 -11.26 -14.29
N THR A 16 -4.03 -10.06 -14.75
CA THR A 16 -3.19 -9.18 -15.58
C THR A 16 -3.06 -7.76 -15.03
N GLY A 17 -3.71 -7.49 -13.90
CA GLY A 17 -3.73 -6.18 -13.25
C GLY A 17 -2.47 -5.84 -12.45
N CYS A 18 -2.54 -4.70 -11.78
CA CYS A 18 -1.48 -4.14 -10.95
C CYS A 18 -1.80 -4.29 -9.45
N TYR A 19 -0.75 -4.17 -8.63
CA TYR A 19 -0.86 -4.08 -7.18
C TYR A 19 -0.27 -2.75 -6.72
N LEU A 20 -1.00 -1.99 -5.92
CA LEU A 20 -0.55 -0.75 -5.31
C LEU A 20 -0.58 -0.89 -3.79
N LEU A 21 0.59 -0.83 -3.16
CA LEU A 21 0.71 -0.76 -1.71
C LEU A 21 1.23 0.61 -1.30
N ILE A 22 0.42 1.34 -0.53
CA ILE A 22 0.77 2.65 0.02
C ILE A 22 0.98 2.50 1.52
N VAL A 23 2.12 2.98 2.02
CA VAL A 23 2.50 2.91 3.43
C VAL A 23 2.74 4.32 3.95
N LEU A 24 1.87 4.79 4.84
CA LEU A 24 1.86 6.15 5.37
C LEU A 24 2.29 6.15 6.84
N GLY A 25 3.27 7.00 7.16
CA GLY A 25 3.59 7.33 8.55
C GLY A 25 2.48 8.17 9.19
N GLU A 26 2.41 8.18 10.53
CA GLU A 26 1.50 9.10 11.22
C GLU A 26 2.03 10.54 11.12
N PRO A 27 1.20 11.49 10.64
CA PRO A 27 1.57 12.90 10.64
C PRO A 27 1.51 13.48 12.06
N HIS A 28 2.66 13.89 12.61
CA HIS A 28 2.71 14.55 13.93
C HIS A 28 2.66 16.09 13.86
N SER A 29 2.71 16.68 12.66
CA SER A 29 2.63 18.12 12.41
C SER A 29 2.09 18.39 11.00
N GLU A 30 1.68 19.63 10.71
CA GLU A 30 1.29 20.03 9.35
C GLU A 30 2.45 19.88 8.36
N GLU A 31 3.67 20.22 8.76
CA GLU A 31 4.87 20.00 7.95
C GLU A 31 5.08 18.51 7.60
N HIS A 32 4.82 17.61 8.56
CA HIS A 32 4.88 16.18 8.30
C HIS A 32 3.78 15.74 7.32
N LYS A 33 2.56 16.29 7.41
CA LYS A 33 1.50 16.04 6.42
C LYS A 33 1.93 16.46 5.03
N ASP A 34 2.48 17.66 4.89
CA ASP A 34 2.95 18.17 3.60
C ASP A 34 4.04 17.27 3.02
N ASN A 35 5.01 16.83 3.83
CA ASN A 35 6.04 15.90 3.39
C ASN A 35 5.47 14.54 2.95
N ILE A 36 4.49 13.99 3.68
CA ILE A 36 3.81 12.74 3.30
C ILE A 36 3.09 12.93 1.96
N LEU A 37 2.34 14.02 1.79
CA LEU A 37 1.65 14.33 0.53
C LEU A 37 2.62 14.49 -0.64
N GLN A 38 3.76 15.15 -0.44
CA GLN A 38 4.77 15.30 -1.47
C GLN A 38 5.39 13.95 -1.88
N HIS A 39 5.65 13.05 -0.92
CA HIS A 39 6.14 11.71 -1.24
C HIS A 39 5.09 10.87 -1.96
N LEU A 40 3.82 10.96 -1.56
CA LEU A 40 2.70 10.32 -2.25
C LEU A 40 2.60 10.78 -3.71
N LEU A 41 2.61 12.09 -3.95
CA LEU A 41 2.54 12.64 -5.31
C LEU A 41 3.71 12.16 -6.17
N LYS A 42 4.93 12.17 -5.64
CA LYS A 42 6.10 11.63 -6.35
C LYS A 42 5.97 10.12 -6.62
N GLY A 43 5.41 9.37 -5.69
CA GLY A 43 5.15 7.95 -5.84
C GLY A 43 4.09 7.64 -6.90
N PHE A 44 3.05 8.46 -7.02
CA PHE A 44 2.07 8.32 -8.10
C PHE A 44 2.67 8.69 -9.46
N LEU A 45 3.52 9.72 -9.52
CA LEU A 45 4.21 10.12 -10.74
C LEU A 45 5.24 9.08 -11.23
N SER A 46 5.67 8.15 -10.38
CA SER A 46 6.54 7.04 -10.80
C SER A 46 5.78 5.84 -11.34
N TRP A 47 4.44 5.90 -11.41
CA TRP A 47 3.61 4.88 -12.06
C TRP A 47 3.75 4.97 -13.57
N ASP A 48 4.29 3.92 -14.19
CA ASP A 48 4.46 3.88 -15.65
C ASP A 48 3.23 3.25 -16.31
N VAL A 49 2.33 4.10 -16.81
CA VAL A 49 1.13 3.67 -17.54
C VAL A 49 1.46 2.81 -18.77
N GLY A 50 2.62 3.04 -19.40
CA GLY A 50 3.06 2.29 -20.58
C GLY A 50 3.38 0.82 -20.28
N ASP A 51 3.92 0.54 -19.09
CA ASP A 51 4.24 -0.81 -18.62
C ASP A 51 3.06 -1.48 -17.90
N CYS A 52 2.30 -0.69 -17.13
CA CYS A 52 1.21 -1.18 -16.29
C CYS A 52 -0.08 -1.45 -17.08
N HIS A 53 -0.33 -0.70 -18.16
CA HIS A 53 -1.61 -0.65 -18.87
C HIS A 53 -2.84 -0.36 -17.99
N VAL A 54 -2.61 0.22 -16.80
CA VAL A 54 -3.64 0.63 -15.85
C VAL A 54 -3.59 2.15 -15.75
N ASP A 55 -4.72 2.78 -16.03
CA ASP A 55 -4.93 4.21 -15.78
C ASP A 55 -5.13 4.42 -14.28
N LEU A 56 -4.05 4.80 -13.61
CA LEU A 56 -4.07 4.97 -12.16
C LEU A 56 -4.97 6.14 -11.74
N GLU A 57 -5.11 7.18 -12.57
CA GLU A 57 -5.95 8.33 -12.24
C GLU A 57 -7.43 7.93 -12.21
N GLU A 58 -7.88 7.15 -13.19
CA GLU A 58 -9.24 6.61 -13.23
C GLU A 58 -9.53 5.69 -12.03
N GLU A 59 -8.61 4.79 -11.68
CA GLU A 59 -8.75 3.88 -10.54
C GLU A 59 -8.77 4.63 -9.20
N LEU A 60 -7.87 5.61 -8.99
CA LEU A 60 -7.85 6.43 -7.78
C LEU A 60 -9.10 7.29 -7.62
N ASN A 61 -9.62 7.84 -8.72
CA ASN A 61 -10.90 8.56 -8.72
C ASN A 61 -12.04 7.64 -8.29
N THR A 62 -12.05 6.40 -8.80
CA THR A 62 -13.03 5.38 -8.43
C THR A 62 -12.94 5.03 -6.94
N ILE A 63 -11.73 4.81 -6.41
CA ILE A 63 -11.50 4.55 -4.97
C ILE A 63 -12.02 5.71 -4.12
N THR A 64 -11.73 6.95 -4.52
CA THR A 64 -12.16 8.16 -3.82
C THR A 64 -13.69 8.29 -3.78
N GLN A 65 -14.38 7.94 -4.86
CA GLN A 65 -15.85 7.96 -4.92
C GLN A 65 -16.48 6.88 -4.05
N HIS A 66 -15.87 5.70 -3.97
CA HIS A 66 -16.35 4.61 -3.11
C HIS A 66 -16.06 4.89 -1.62
N ALA A 67 -14.98 5.61 -1.33
CA ALA A 67 -14.53 5.95 0.02
C ALA A 67 -14.60 4.74 0.99
N PRO A 68 -13.93 3.61 0.65
CA PRO A 68 -13.98 2.42 1.49
C PRO A 68 -13.50 2.73 2.91
N GLU A 69 -14.26 2.27 3.91
CA GLU A 69 -13.87 2.43 5.30
C GLU A 69 -12.60 1.61 5.58
N GLY A 70 -11.65 2.21 6.30
CA GLY A 70 -10.44 1.51 6.73
C GLY A 70 -10.70 0.66 7.96
N GLU A 71 -10.19 -0.57 7.95
CA GLU A 71 -10.17 -1.42 9.15
C GLU A 71 -9.26 -0.78 10.20
N GLU A 72 -9.83 -0.52 11.38
CA GLU A 72 -9.09 -0.02 12.54
C GLU A 72 -8.49 -1.18 13.32
N ALA A 73 -7.16 -1.17 13.43
CA ALA A 73 -6.43 -2.07 14.29
C ALA A 73 -5.96 -1.35 15.56
N ARG A 74 -5.05 -1.98 16.30
CA ARG A 74 -4.58 -1.42 17.57
C ARG A 74 -3.78 -0.14 17.34
N HIS A 75 -3.82 0.75 18.33
CA HIS A 75 -2.95 1.94 18.39
C HIS A 75 -3.10 2.89 17.19
N GLY A 76 -4.29 2.97 16.59
CA GLY A 76 -4.56 3.93 15.52
C GLY A 76 -4.08 3.48 14.13
N GLU A 77 -3.58 2.25 13.99
CA GLU A 77 -3.36 1.66 12.66
C GLU A 77 -4.68 1.63 11.87
N ARG A 78 -4.59 1.95 10.57
CA ARG A 78 -5.68 1.79 9.61
C ARG A 78 -5.19 1.05 8.39
N LEU A 79 -5.99 0.11 7.92
CA LEU A 79 -5.79 -0.58 6.64
C LEU A 79 -7.03 -0.37 5.77
N ILE A 80 -6.86 0.36 4.67
CA ILE A 80 -7.90 0.51 3.65
C ILE A 80 -7.54 -0.43 2.50
N GLN A 81 -8.50 -1.26 2.11
CA GLN A 81 -8.31 -2.20 1.01
C GLN A 81 -9.39 -1.97 -0.04
N TYR A 82 -8.98 -2.01 -1.30
CA TYR A 82 -9.86 -1.93 -2.44
C TYR A 82 -9.33 -2.83 -3.55
N ALA A 83 -10.22 -3.47 -4.30
CA ALA A 83 -9.82 -4.09 -5.55
C ALA A 83 -10.88 -3.86 -6.62
N SER A 84 -10.40 -3.54 -7.81
CA SER A 84 -11.13 -3.57 -9.07
C SER A 84 -10.70 -4.79 -9.89
N GLU A 85 -11.18 -4.87 -11.13
CA GLU A 85 -10.71 -5.88 -12.08
C GLU A 85 -9.23 -5.70 -12.45
N ASN A 86 -8.71 -4.46 -12.36
CA ASN A 86 -7.40 -4.09 -12.87
C ASN A 86 -6.38 -3.73 -11.78
N LEU A 87 -6.85 -3.35 -10.58
CA LEU A 87 -5.99 -2.83 -9.52
C LEU A 87 -6.39 -3.38 -8.16
N VAL A 88 -5.43 -3.99 -7.46
CA VAL A 88 -5.52 -4.20 -6.02
C VAL A 88 -4.81 -3.05 -5.33
N THR A 89 -5.49 -2.38 -4.39
CA THR A 89 -4.93 -1.28 -3.60
C THR A 89 -5.02 -1.59 -2.12
N GLU A 90 -3.90 -1.47 -1.42
CA GLU A 90 -3.82 -1.49 0.04
C GLU A 90 -3.18 -0.19 0.52
N VAL A 91 -3.84 0.53 1.42
CA VAL A 91 -3.32 1.74 2.07
C VAL A 91 -3.20 1.49 3.56
N LEU A 92 -1.96 1.41 4.04
CA LEU A 92 -1.61 1.29 5.44
C LEU A 92 -1.29 2.66 6.02
N ILE A 93 -1.92 3.02 7.13
CA ILE A 93 -1.68 4.28 7.85
C ILE A 93 -1.25 3.93 9.26
N HIS A 94 -0.14 4.53 9.70
CA HIS A 94 0.51 4.23 10.98
C HIS A 94 0.73 2.71 11.15
N PRO A 95 1.42 2.05 10.22
CA PRO A 95 1.51 0.58 10.18
C PRO A 95 2.26 -0.02 11.38
N GLN A 96 1.79 -1.18 11.82
CA GLN A 96 2.54 -2.16 12.62
C GLN A 96 3.38 -3.06 11.73
N TYR A 97 4.45 -3.61 12.28
CA TYR A 97 5.32 -4.55 11.60
C TYR A 97 4.55 -5.76 11.04
N ASN A 98 3.67 -6.35 11.84
CA ASN A 98 2.94 -7.56 11.47
C ASN A 98 1.93 -7.33 10.33
N THR A 99 1.28 -6.18 10.31
CA THR A 99 0.33 -5.83 9.24
C THR A 99 1.10 -5.51 7.96
N LEU A 100 2.19 -4.73 8.06
CA LEU A 100 3.03 -4.41 6.91
C LEU A 100 3.63 -5.65 6.26
N ILE A 101 4.23 -6.57 7.03
CA ILE A 101 4.81 -7.80 6.46
C ILE A 101 3.74 -8.67 5.79
N GLN A 102 2.51 -8.67 6.32
CA GLN A 102 1.40 -9.41 5.71
C GLN A 102 0.98 -8.79 4.38
N CYS A 103 0.81 -7.47 4.30
CA CYS A 103 0.52 -6.76 3.05
C CYS A 103 1.64 -6.94 2.02
N MET A 104 2.90 -6.88 2.45
CA MET A 104 4.05 -7.18 1.59
C MET A 104 3.98 -8.60 1.03
N ARG A 105 3.71 -9.61 1.86
CA ARG A 105 3.54 -11.00 1.39
C ARG A 105 2.36 -11.14 0.42
N ASN A 106 1.24 -10.46 0.66
CA ASN A 106 0.10 -10.47 -0.24
C ASN A 106 0.48 -9.88 -1.61
N LEU A 107 1.15 -8.71 -1.61
CA LEU A 107 1.66 -8.07 -2.82
C LEU A 107 2.63 -8.98 -3.57
N LEU A 108 3.62 -9.56 -2.88
CA LEU A 108 4.67 -10.38 -3.50
C LEU A 108 4.14 -11.72 -4.03
N SER A 109 3.18 -12.34 -3.34
CA SER A 109 2.55 -13.59 -3.76
C SER A 109 1.45 -13.41 -4.80
N SER A 110 1.03 -12.17 -5.08
CA SER A 110 0.03 -11.89 -6.11
C SER A 110 0.57 -12.20 -7.51
N PHE A 111 -0.29 -12.72 -8.39
CA PHE A 111 0.05 -12.92 -9.81
C PHE A 111 -0.15 -11.65 -10.65
N THR A 112 0.06 -10.48 -10.05
CA THR A 112 -0.01 -9.19 -10.74
C THR A 112 1.24 -8.99 -11.61
N ARG A 113 1.07 -8.27 -12.74
CA ARG A 113 2.19 -8.00 -13.66
C ARG A 113 3.11 -6.92 -13.14
N HIS A 114 2.49 -5.90 -12.55
CA HIS A 114 3.19 -4.76 -11.97
C HIS A 114 2.81 -4.62 -10.50
N ARG A 115 3.81 -4.34 -9.66
CA ARG A 115 3.67 -4.16 -8.22
C ARG A 115 4.37 -2.88 -7.84
N HIS A 116 3.59 -1.91 -7.39
CA HIS A 116 4.06 -0.59 -7.02
C HIS A 116 3.94 -0.40 -5.51
N ILE A 117 5.02 0.06 -4.90
CA ILE A 117 5.06 0.34 -3.46
C ILE A 117 5.42 1.81 -3.27
N ILE A 118 4.55 2.54 -2.56
CA ILE A 118 4.79 3.94 -2.19
C ILE A 118 4.92 4.00 -0.68
N HIS A 119 6.13 4.31 -0.21
CA HIS A 119 6.35 4.64 1.19
C HIS A 119 6.42 6.16 1.37
N ALA A 120 5.52 6.69 2.19
CA ALA A 120 5.48 8.08 2.62
C ALA A 120 5.43 8.13 4.15
N GLY A 121 6.56 7.81 4.76
CA GLY A 121 6.78 7.83 6.20
C GLY A 121 8.22 8.17 6.53
N TYR A 122 8.59 8.06 7.80
CA TYR A 122 9.96 8.34 8.22
C TYR A 122 10.89 7.16 7.90
N THR A 123 12.12 7.50 7.55
CA THR A 123 13.19 6.52 7.31
C THR A 123 14.37 6.82 8.21
N PHE A 124 15.02 5.77 8.71
CA PHE A 124 16.24 5.92 9.48
C PHE A 124 17.41 6.29 8.54
N SER A 125 18.04 7.44 8.77
CA SER A 125 19.05 8.01 7.85
C SER A 125 20.28 7.13 7.64
N GLY A 126 20.63 6.29 8.61
CA GLY A 126 21.81 5.44 8.54
C GLY A 126 21.69 4.22 7.61
N ASN A 127 20.50 3.62 7.52
CA ASN A 127 20.29 2.35 6.81
C ASN A 127 19.07 2.33 5.88
N GLY A 128 18.27 3.40 5.87
CA GLY A 128 17.07 3.52 5.05
C GLY A 128 15.87 2.70 5.55
N SER A 129 15.96 2.05 6.72
CA SER A 129 14.83 1.29 7.28
C SER A 129 13.64 2.21 7.52
N TRP A 130 12.45 1.73 7.18
CA TRP A 130 11.21 2.46 7.42
C TRP A 130 10.87 2.39 8.90
N ILE A 131 10.44 3.51 9.46
CA ILE A 131 10.06 3.59 10.86
C ILE A 131 8.57 3.28 10.96
N LEU A 132 8.25 2.27 11.74
CA LEU A 132 6.88 1.83 12.04
C LEU A 132 6.50 2.24 13.46
N GLN A 133 5.24 2.01 13.83
CA GLN A 133 4.79 2.34 15.19
C GLN A 133 5.47 1.47 16.27
N ASP A 134 5.84 0.23 15.95
CA ASP A 134 6.32 -0.81 16.88
C ASP A 134 7.72 -1.32 16.54
N GLY A 135 8.42 -0.67 15.61
CA GLY A 135 9.76 -1.07 15.20
C GLY A 135 10.21 -0.45 13.89
N THR A 136 10.99 -1.20 13.13
CA THR A 136 11.49 -0.80 11.82
C THR A 136 11.26 -1.89 10.80
N PHE A 137 11.08 -1.51 9.53
CA PHE A 137 11.08 -2.41 8.40
C PHE A 137 12.31 -2.14 7.53
N SER A 138 13.20 -3.11 7.46
CA SER A 138 14.47 -3.04 6.73
C SER A 138 14.38 -3.74 5.38
N VAL A 139 15.43 -3.57 4.57
CA VAL A 139 15.59 -4.31 3.31
C VAL A 139 15.71 -5.82 3.57
N SER A 140 16.26 -6.23 4.72
CA SER A 140 16.32 -7.65 5.10
C SER A 140 14.92 -8.20 5.35
N ASP A 141 14.07 -7.47 6.08
CA ASP A 141 12.68 -7.87 6.34
C ASP A 141 11.88 -7.97 5.03
N PHE A 142 12.13 -7.05 4.09
CA PHE A 142 11.57 -7.13 2.74
C PHE A 142 12.04 -8.39 1.99
N SER A 143 13.33 -8.73 2.06
CA SER A 143 13.85 -9.95 1.43
C SER A 143 13.28 -11.23 2.05
N GLU A 144 13.01 -11.23 3.36
CA GLU A 144 12.38 -12.36 4.05
C GLU A 144 10.90 -12.52 3.67
N ALA A 145 10.23 -11.43 3.27
CA ALA A 145 8.84 -11.47 2.79
C ALA A 145 8.68 -12.25 1.47
N PHE A 146 9.75 -12.48 0.71
CA PHE A 146 9.75 -13.29 -0.53
C PHE A 146 9.83 -14.81 -0.29
N GLN A 147 10.24 -15.23 0.91
CA GLN A 147 10.45 -16.65 1.25
C GLN A 147 9.17 -17.30 1.75
#